data_AF-A0A3D0UN27-F1
#
_entry.id   AF-A0A3D0UN27-F1
#
_cell.length_a   1.000
_cell.length_b   1.000
_cell.length_c   1.000
_cell.angle_alpha   90.00
_cell.angle_beta   90.00
_cell.angle_gamma   90.00
#
_symmetry.space_group_name_H-M   'P 1'
#
loop_
_entity.id
_entity.type
_entity.pdbx_description
1 polymer ?
#
loop_
_entity_poly.entity_id
_entity_poly.type
_entity_poly.pdbx_seq_one_letter_code
_entity_poly.pdbx_strand_id
1 'polypeptide(L)'
;MKNACFALIILVVALMFGCQQEPPGTETPVVPTIANLPLQPDSIALVTLLRNPTFFDGNYLQLSGQYRPIPLVVCSDEGHFSPATWALVDGEIEIPAAGFDGVLRRLADPGLPLIVEGRWQQWEGPVGCGRRAPVTEIWYFEVDNIVSPNPLTAGQAGEGIASLPIEPTPDTAVDQTIMTPVNVTPTIVVPTASPTGLATETPQPTSTATTSIRTATSIPATTSGTATATPSPSPTTQPRGVTPTTTSTATGTPTATADADETTVSIDYDDLFKETLAAGGVNRWSFQGEPGDVVYISVSPVASLDVSIELLDPNGATLVTRNQGSGGQVENIDQQSLSMSGEYEILIRSVANSSGAYAIVLLTDDSQPFVTFRGNINYGESRSNNSVAVDADDMWNFIGTTGDVVTIRAVATGSGNLLLYLLDPDADFVEEADENSPPNDEEIIDQYTLQQSGLFTIEVGEADFQSFGYNLTLERR
;
A
#
# COMPACT_ATOMS: atom_id res chain seq x y z
N MET A 1 84.58 15.26 10.56
CA MET A 1 84.42 13.93 11.18
C MET A 1 83.70 13.08 10.12
N LYS A 2 84.30 12.09 9.44
CA LYS A 2 84.87 10.81 9.91
C LYS A 2 83.83 10.01 10.72
N ASN A 3 83.35 8.81 10.33
CA ASN A 3 83.77 7.82 9.30
C ASN A 3 82.58 7.46 8.36
N ALA A 4 82.66 6.90 7.14
CA ALA A 4 83.71 6.26 6.31
C ALA A 4 83.83 4.70 6.35
N CYS A 5 83.38 4.08 5.24
CA CYS A 5 83.82 2.82 4.58
C CYS A 5 83.74 1.43 5.26
N PHE A 6 83.15 0.46 4.54
CA PHE A 6 83.80 -0.79 4.03
C PHE A 6 82.89 -1.32 2.88
N ALA A 7 83.31 -1.29 1.60
CA ALA A 7 83.99 -2.37 0.83
C ALA A 7 82.98 -3.27 0.04
N LEU A 8 83.20 -3.79 -1.18
CA LEU A 8 84.38 -3.81 -2.09
C LEU A 8 83.98 -4.25 -3.55
N ILE A 9 84.73 -3.84 -4.61
CA ILE A 9 84.86 -4.55 -5.94
C ILE A 9 83.59 -4.54 -6.86
N ILE A 10 83.55 -4.77 -8.21
CA ILE A 10 84.39 -4.57 -9.44
C ILE A 10 83.50 -5.02 -10.69
N LEU A 11 83.65 -4.72 -12.00
CA LEU A 11 84.38 -3.72 -12.83
C LEU A 11 83.96 -3.72 -14.35
N VAL A 12 83.42 -2.61 -14.90
CA VAL A 12 83.56 -2.11 -16.32
C VAL A 12 82.82 -2.84 -17.50
N VAL A 13 82.66 -2.09 -18.63
CA VAL A 13 82.02 -2.38 -19.95
C VAL A 13 80.47 -2.42 -19.92
N ALA A 14 79.65 -1.56 -20.54
CA ALA A 14 79.70 -0.59 -21.67
C ALA A 14 79.21 -1.11 -23.05
N LEU A 15 78.04 -0.60 -23.47
CA LEU A 15 77.50 -0.45 -24.85
C LEU A 15 77.84 -1.52 -25.91
N MET A 16 76.83 -2.32 -26.29
CA MET A 16 76.67 -2.84 -27.67
C MET A 16 75.20 -2.86 -28.08
N PHE A 17 74.95 -2.62 -29.37
CA PHE A 17 73.63 -2.82 -30.00
C PHE A 17 73.33 -4.32 -30.15
N GLY A 18 72.06 -4.70 -30.06
CA GLY A 18 71.59 -6.05 -30.36
C GLY A 18 70.11 -6.06 -30.72
N CYS A 19 69.79 -6.15 -32.01
CA CYS A 19 68.40 -6.27 -32.47
C CYS A 19 67.93 -7.73 -32.41
N GLN A 20 66.77 -7.96 -31.80
CA GLN A 20 65.87 -9.09 -32.07
C GLN A 20 64.48 -8.46 -32.15
N GLN A 21 63.81 -8.41 -33.31
CA GLN A 21 63.22 -9.52 -34.04
C GLN A 21 62.24 -10.32 -33.17
N GLU A 22 60.98 -9.90 -33.22
CA GLU A 22 59.84 -10.66 -32.71
C GLU A 22 59.67 -11.96 -33.52
N PRO A 23 59.41 -13.11 -32.88
CA PRO A 23 59.02 -14.33 -33.58
C PRO A 23 57.55 -14.21 -34.06
N PRO A 24 57.20 -14.79 -35.23
CA PRO A 24 55.85 -14.68 -35.77
C PRO A 24 54.85 -15.59 -35.04
N GLY A 25 53.70 -15.02 -34.71
CA GLY A 25 52.39 -15.67 -34.52
C GLY A 25 52.35 -17.13 -34.05
N THR A 26 52.32 -17.33 -32.73
CA THR A 26 51.53 -18.42 -32.14
C THR A 26 50.20 -17.82 -31.70
N GLU A 27 49.08 -18.27 -32.26
CA GLU A 27 47.75 -17.82 -31.83
C GLU A 27 47.46 -18.35 -30.42
N THR A 28 47.62 -17.51 -29.40
CA THR A 28 46.97 -17.76 -28.11
C THR A 28 45.46 -17.75 -28.33
N PRO A 29 44.71 -18.77 -27.85
CA PRO A 29 43.26 -18.67 -27.85
C PRO A 29 42.86 -17.44 -27.06
N VAL A 30 42.01 -16.60 -27.65
CA VAL A 30 41.44 -15.44 -26.95
C VAL A 30 40.57 -16.01 -25.83
N VAL A 31 41.11 -16.02 -24.61
CA VAL A 31 40.30 -16.16 -23.40
C VAL A 31 39.34 -14.98 -23.44
N PRO A 32 38.02 -15.20 -23.56
CA PRO A 32 37.09 -14.08 -23.55
C PRO A 32 37.27 -13.38 -22.20
N THR A 33 37.49 -12.06 -22.23
CA THR A 33 37.33 -11.23 -21.04
C THR A 33 35.94 -11.54 -20.50
N ILE A 34 35.86 -12.16 -19.32
CA ILE A 34 34.60 -12.27 -18.60
C ILE A 34 34.21 -10.83 -18.31
N ALA A 35 33.23 -10.33 -19.07
CA ALA A 35 32.58 -9.09 -18.70
C ALA A 35 32.00 -9.29 -17.31
N ASN A 36 32.09 -8.26 -16.46
CA ASN A 36 31.24 -8.18 -15.27
C ASN A 36 29.80 -8.02 -15.76
N LEU A 37 29.17 -9.14 -16.12
CA LEU A 37 27.73 -9.29 -16.03
C LEU A 37 27.35 -8.93 -14.59
N PRO A 38 26.26 -8.18 -14.37
CA PRO A 38 25.71 -8.09 -13.02
C PRO A 38 25.45 -9.51 -12.52
N LEU A 39 25.77 -9.76 -11.25
CA LEU A 39 25.37 -10.99 -10.57
C LEU A 39 23.85 -10.93 -10.39
N GLN A 40 23.11 -11.32 -11.41
CA GLN A 40 21.67 -11.56 -11.29
C GLN A 40 21.49 -12.63 -10.20
N PRO A 41 20.73 -12.34 -9.13
CA PRO A 41 20.56 -13.28 -8.03
C PRO A 41 19.94 -14.60 -8.49
N ASP A 42 20.31 -15.69 -7.82
CA ASP A 42 19.76 -17.01 -8.11
C ASP A 42 18.23 -17.01 -7.90
N SER A 43 17.51 -17.48 -8.91
CA SER A 43 16.05 -17.64 -8.84
C SER A 43 15.70 -18.90 -8.04
N ILE A 44 15.08 -18.72 -6.88
CA ILE A 44 14.78 -19.79 -5.92
C ILE A 44 13.26 -19.97 -5.78
N ALA A 45 12.78 -21.20 -5.99
CA ALA A 45 11.39 -21.55 -5.69
C ALA A 45 11.12 -21.50 -4.17
N LEU A 46 9.99 -20.92 -3.77
CA LEU A 46 9.61 -20.70 -2.36
C LEU A 46 9.68 -21.99 -1.52
N VAL A 47 9.24 -23.12 -2.11
CA VAL A 47 9.29 -24.45 -1.48
C VAL A 47 10.72 -24.94 -1.18
N THR A 48 11.75 -24.46 -1.89
CA THR A 48 13.15 -24.76 -1.62
C THR A 48 13.67 -23.92 -0.44
N LEU A 49 13.28 -22.64 -0.40
CA LEU A 49 13.68 -21.69 0.65
C LEU A 49 13.14 -22.13 2.02
N LEU A 50 11.83 -22.40 2.12
CA LEU A 50 11.21 -22.88 3.38
C LEU A 50 11.67 -24.27 3.83
N ARG A 51 12.22 -25.10 2.94
CA ARG A 51 12.76 -26.42 3.31
C ARG A 51 14.10 -26.35 4.04
N ASN A 52 14.82 -25.25 3.94
CA ASN A 52 16.14 -25.10 4.54
C ASN A 52 16.49 -23.61 4.79
N PRO A 53 15.68 -22.86 5.57
CA PRO A 53 15.74 -21.40 5.62
C PRO A 53 17.10 -20.87 6.11
N THR A 54 17.71 -21.55 7.09
CA THR A 54 19.02 -21.19 7.65
C THR A 54 20.20 -21.37 6.69
N PHE A 55 20.03 -22.08 5.57
CA PHE A 55 21.05 -22.17 4.52
C PHE A 55 21.08 -20.94 3.61
N PHE A 56 19.98 -20.19 3.58
CA PHE A 56 19.83 -19.00 2.75
C PHE A 56 19.95 -17.69 3.54
N ASP A 57 20.23 -17.76 4.84
CA ASP A 57 20.30 -16.61 5.74
C ASP A 57 21.29 -15.53 5.26
N GLY A 58 20.81 -14.29 5.15
CA GLY A 58 21.56 -13.15 4.62
C GLY A 58 21.83 -13.16 3.11
N ASN A 59 21.39 -14.18 2.36
CA ASN A 59 21.59 -14.21 0.90
C ASN A 59 20.62 -13.27 0.18
N TYR A 60 21.13 -12.63 -0.87
CA TYR A 60 20.34 -11.89 -1.85
C TYR A 60 19.82 -12.84 -2.93
N LEU A 61 18.50 -12.97 -3.08
CA LEU A 61 17.84 -13.96 -3.93
C LEU A 61 16.85 -13.30 -4.90
N GLN A 62 16.41 -14.03 -5.93
CA GLN A 62 15.23 -13.68 -6.72
C GLN A 62 14.10 -14.67 -6.43
N LEU A 63 12.93 -14.18 -6.02
CA LEU A 63 11.74 -14.98 -5.74
C LEU A 63 10.59 -14.59 -6.69
N SER A 64 9.70 -15.54 -6.97
CA SER A 64 8.50 -15.31 -7.79
C SER A 64 7.27 -15.95 -7.14
N GLY A 65 6.18 -15.21 -7.03
CA GLY A 65 4.94 -15.67 -6.42
C GLY A 65 3.82 -14.63 -6.57
N GLN A 66 2.63 -14.95 -6.08
CA GLN A 66 1.51 -14.01 -6.06
C GLN A 66 1.56 -13.12 -4.82
N TYR A 67 1.33 -11.82 -5.00
CA TYR A 67 1.17 -10.85 -3.92
C TYR A 67 -0.04 -11.20 -3.05
N ARG A 68 0.13 -11.16 -1.73
CA ARG A 68 -0.99 -11.17 -0.78
C ARG A 68 -0.69 -10.25 0.39
N PRO A 69 -1.55 -9.25 0.71
CA PRO A 69 -1.36 -8.44 1.91
C PRO A 69 -1.55 -9.30 3.18
N ILE A 70 -0.82 -8.96 4.25
CA ILE A 70 -1.09 -9.45 5.60
C ILE A 70 -1.96 -8.37 6.29
N PRO A 71 -3.09 -8.74 6.92
CA PRO A 71 -3.91 -7.79 7.68
C PRO A 71 -3.08 -7.10 8.77
N LEU A 72 -3.24 -5.77 8.91
CA LEU A 72 -2.57 -5.03 9.97
C LEU A 72 -3.09 -5.47 11.34
N VAL A 73 -2.19 -5.55 12.32
CA VAL A 73 -2.51 -5.95 13.69
C VAL A 73 -2.94 -4.71 14.47
N VAL A 74 -4.22 -4.37 14.41
CA VAL A 74 -4.77 -3.23 15.18
C VAL A 74 -4.70 -3.52 16.68
N CYS A 75 -4.14 -2.59 17.46
CA CYS A 75 -3.93 -2.72 18.89
C CYS A 75 -4.48 -1.52 19.67
N SER A 76 -5.31 -1.77 20.70
CA SER A 76 -5.88 -0.73 21.58
C SER A 76 -4.93 -0.21 22.66
N ASP A 77 -3.66 -0.60 22.59
CA ASP A 77 -2.56 -0.38 23.52
C ASP A 77 -1.26 -0.52 22.70
N GLU A 78 -0.10 -0.23 23.32
CA GLU A 78 1.27 -0.50 22.82
C GLU A 78 1.37 -1.71 21.86
N GLY A 79 1.48 -1.46 20.56
CA GLY A 79 1.56 -2.48 19.52
C GLY A 79 2.99 -2.95 19.28
N HIS A 80 3.14 -4.23 18.92
CA HIS A 80 4.42 -4.79 18.47
C HIS A 80 4.21 -5.59 17.18
N PHE A 81 5.00 -5.28 16.14
CA PHE A 81 4.77 -5.76 14.78
C PHE A 81 5.97 -6.55 14.25
N SER A 82 5.67 -7.55 13.41
CA SER A 82 6.68 -8.21 12.58
C SER A 82 7.08 -7.31 11.42
N PRO A 83 8.33 -7.37 10.92
CA PRO A 83 8.73 -6.68 9.70
C PRO A 83 7.91 -7.12 8.47
N ALA A 84 7.41 -8.36 8.46
CA ALA A 84 6.58 -8.86 7.39
C ALA A 84 5.13 -8.31 7.46
N THR A 85 4.69 -7.71 6.37
CA THR A 85 3.42 -6.98 6.21
C THR A 85 2.62 -7.42 4.97
N TRP A 86 3.23 -8.24 4.12
CA TRP A 86 2.63 -8.93 2.99
C TRP A 86 3.33 -10.28 2.78
N ALA A 87 2.94 -11.05 1.77
CA ALA A 87 3.54 -12.35 1.47
C ALA A 87 3.56 -12.67 -0.03
N LEU A 88 4.53 -13.49 -0.43
CA LEU A 88 4.58 -14.18 -1.72
C LEU A 88 3.93 -15.57 -1.59
N VAL A 89 3.01 -15.91 -2.48
CA VAL A 89 2.28 -17.18 -2.47
C VAL A 89 2.54 -17.99 -3.74
N ASP A 90 2.83 -19.29 -3.59
CA ASP A 90 2.93 -20.28 -4.67
C ASP A 90 2.16 -21.56 -4.27
N GLY A 91 0.92 -21.68 -4.73
CA GLY A 91 0.02 -22.77 -4.36
C GLY A 91 -0.35 -22.74 -2.87
N GLU A 92 0.05 -23.79 -2.13
CA GLU A 92 -0.10 -23.88 -0.66
C GLU A 92 1.09 -23.29 0.11
N ILE A 93 2.13 -22.81 -0.60
CA ILE A 93 3.34 -22.24 0.00
C ILE A 93 3.22 -20.73 0.11
N GLU A 94 3.63 -20.19 1.25
CA GLU A 94 3.62 -18.77 1.56
C GLU A 94 4.95 -18.36 2.18
N ILE A 95 5.52 -17.24 1.74
CA ILE A 95 6.69 -16.61 2.36
C ILE A 95 6.33 -15.19 2.81
N PRO A 96 6.41 -14.87 4.11
CA PRO A 96 6.24 -13.51 4.61
C PRO A 96 7.30 -12.56 4.02
N ALA A 97 6.89 -11.36 3.64
CA ALA A 97 7.72 -10.37 2.96
C ALA A 97 7.47 -8.95 3.50
N ALA A 98 8.48 -8.10 3.30
CA ALA A 98 8.55 -6.72 3.75
C ALA A 98 9.15 -5.83 2.65
N GLY A 99 8.94 -4.52 2.70
CA GLY A 99 9.41 -3.58 1.68
C GLY A 99 8.37 -3.35 0.59
N PHE A 100 8.41 -2.15 -0.01
CA PHE A 100 7.42 -1.65 -0.98
C PHE A 100 5.97 -1.62 -0.46
N ASP A 101 5.78 -1.65 0.86
CA ASP A 101 4.52 -1.76 1.59
C ASP A 101 3.41 -0.87 1.03
N GLY A 102 3.60 0.45 1.05
CA GLY A 102 2.62 1.43 0.58
C GLY A 102 2.45 1.46 -0.94
N VAL A 103 3.41 0.94 -1.72
CA VAL A 103 3.30 0.84 -3.17
C VAL A 103 2.46 -0.38 -3.55
N LEU A 104 2.77 -1.54 -2.95
CA LEU A 104 2.03 -2.78 -3.19
C LEU A 104 0.61 -2.71 -2.62
N ARG A 105 0.41 -2.15 -1.41
CA ARG A 105 -0.93 -2.03 -0.81
C ARG A 105 -1.88 -1.13 -1.60
N ARG A 106 -1.37 -0.08 -2.26
CA ARG A 106 -2.17 0.86 -3.07
C ARG A 106 -2.34 0.44 -4.53
N LEU A 107 -1.35 -0.25 -5.13
CA LEU A 107 -1.33 -0.53 -6.57
C LEU A 107 -1.57 -2.01 -6.94
N ALA A 108 -1.24 -2.96 -6.07
CA ALA A 108 -1.26 -4.40 -6.37
C ALA A 108 -2.49 -5.10 -5.79
N ASP A 109 -3.37 -5.62 -6.64
CA ASP A 109 -4.46 -6.49 -6.21
C ASP A 109 -3.92 -7.81 -5.62
N PRO A 110 -4.56 -8.38 -4.59
CA PRO A 110 -4.25 -9.72 -4.09
C PRO A 110 -4.34 -10.77 -5.22
N GLY A 111 -3.22 -11.45 -5.49
CA GLY A 111 -3.07 -12.37 -6.61
C GLY A 111 -2.17 -11.88 -7.75
N LEU A 112 -1.73 -10.61 -7.75
CA LEU A 112 -0.76 -10.09 -8.73
C LEU A 112 0.53 -10.93 -8.74
N PRO A 113 0.95 -11.54 -9.87
CA PRO A 113 2.23 -12.22 -9.96
C PRO A 113 3.39 -11.22 -9.89
N LEU A 114 4.21 -11.35 -8.85
CA LEU A 114 5.44 -10.61 -8.63
C LEU A 114 6.68 -11.46 -8.94
N ILE A 115 7.73 -10.80 -9.42
CA ILE A 115 9.12 -11.25 -9.35
C ILE A 115 9.88 -10.17 -8.59
N VAL A 116 10.53 -10.55 -7.49
CA VAL A 116 11.18 -9.63 -6.56
C VAL A 116 12.59 -10.11 -6.20
N GLU A 117 13.44 -9.15 -5.85
CA GLU A 117 14.81 -9.38 -5.36
C GLU A 117 15.00 -8.72 -4.01
N GLY A 118 15.80 -9.34 -3.15
CA GLY A 118 15.83 -8.98 -1.73
C GLY A 118 16.66 -9.94 -0.89
N ARG A 119 16.77 -9.64 0.40
CA ARG A 119 17.46 -10.47 1.40
C ARG A 119 16.50 -11.41 2.11
N TRP A 120 16.91 -12.67 2.22
CA TRP A 120 16.29 -13.60 3.15
C TRP A 120 16.88 -13.43 4.55
N GLN A 121 16.03 -13.18 5.55
CA GLN A 121 16.45 -12.86 6.92
C GLN A 121 15.63 -13.59 7.99
N GLN A 122 16.25 -13.77 9.15
CA GLN A 122 15.59 -14.12 10.40
C GLN A 122 15.33 -12.89 11.27
N TRP A 123 14.17 -12.82 11.92
CA TRP A 123 13.84 -11.81 12.92
C TRP A 123 13.27 -12.47 14.18
N GLU A 124 13.67 -11.95 15.35
CA GLU A 124 13.13 -12.33 16.67
C GLU A 124 12.63 -11.08 17.39
N GLY A 125 11.37 -11.06 17.78
CA GLY A 125 10.77 -9.93 18.49
C GLY A 125 9.33 -10.15 18.94
N PRO A 126 8.79 -9.29 19.82
CA PRO A 126 7.40 -9.35 20.25
C PRO A 126 6.45 -9.08 19.07
N VAL A 127 5.38 -9.87 18.94
CA VAL A 127 4.32 -9.63 17.94
C VAL A 127 2.94 -9.71 18.58
N GLY A 128 2.09 -8.73 18.30
CA GLY A 128 0.77 -8.56 18.90
C GLY A 128 0.72 -7.44 19.93
N CYS A 129 -0.42 -7.35 20.63
CA CYS A 129 -0.78 -6.16 21.40
C CYS A 129 -0.38 -6.23 22.88
N GLY A 130 0.11 -5.10 23.38
CA GLY A 130 0.41 -4.82 24.77
C GLY A 130 1.67 -5.53 25.29
N ARG A 131 2.04 -5.16 26.53
CA ARG A 131 3.26 -5.59 27.26
C ARG A 131 3.35 -7.09 27.63
N ARG A 132 2.63 -7.94 26.91
CA ARG A 132 2.63 -9.41 26.98
C ARG A 132 2.58 -10.07 25.60
N ALA A 133 2.77 -9.31 24.52
CA ALA A 133 2.97 -9.86 23.19
C ALA A 133 4.04 -10.97 23.23
N PRO A 134 3.76 -12.17 22.70
CA PRO A 134 4.75 -13.24 22.64
C PRO A 134 5.93 -12.81 21.78
N VAL A 135 7.15 -13.10 22.22
CA VAL A 135 8.32 -13.09 21.34
C VAL A 135 8.14 -14.22 20.32
N THR A 136 8.28 -13.87 19.05
CA THR A 136 8.17 -14.78 17.91
C THR A 136 9.44 -14.73 17.09
N GLU A 137 9.84 -15.88 16.57
CA GLU A 137 10.97 -16.09 15.67
C GLU A 137 10.37 -16.35 14.28
N ILE A 138 10.57 -15.44 13.33
CA ILE A 138 10.07 -15.58 11.95
C ILE A 138 11.23 -15.51 10.95
N TRP A 139 10.98 -16.10 9.78
CA TRP A 139 11.79 -15.87 8.58
C TRP A 139 10.97 -15.07 7.59
N TYR A 140 11.59 -14.05 6.99
CA TYR A 140 10.92 -13.15 6.06
C TYR A 140 11.87 -12.72 4.93
N PHE A 141 11.29 -12.22 3.84
CA PHE A 141 12.02 -11.70 2.69
C PHE A 141 11.91 -10.17 2.64
N GLU A 142 13.03 -9.50 2.92
CA GLU A 142 13.20 -8.05 2.80
C GLU A 142 13.39 -7.71 1.32
N VAL A 143 12.37 -7.14 0.67
CA VAL A 143 12.42 -6.83 -0.77
C VAL A 143 13.10 -5.49 -1.01
N ASP A 144 14.24 -5.54 -1.69
CA ASP A 144 15.02 -4.38 -2.14
C ASP A 144 14.61 -3.89 -3.54
N ASN A 145 14.03 -4.78 -4.38
CA ASN A 145 13.71 -4.47 -5.78
C ASN A 145 12.53 -5.29 -6.32
N ILE A 146 11.65 -4.65 -7.10
CA ILE A 146 10.58 -5.32 -7.85
C ILE A 146 10.98 -5.42 -9.33
N VAL A 147 11.31 -6.64 -9.76
CA VAL A 147 11.77 -6.95 -11.12
C VAL A 147 10.59 -7.02 -12.11
N SER A 148 9.44 -7.53 -11.65
CA SER A 148 8.22 -7.60 -12.44
C SER A 148 6.98 -7.59 -11.53
N PRO A 149 5.91 -6.87 -11.88
CA PRO A 149 5.86 -5.87 -12.93
C PRO A 149 6.67 -4.63 -12.54
N ASN A 150 7.31 -3.99 -13.52
CA ASN A 150 8.02 -2.73 -13.34
C ASN A 150 7.83 -1.88 -14.61
N PRO A 151 7.13 -0.73 -14.54
CA PRO A 151 6.48 -0.16 -13.36
C PRO A 151 5.31 -1.01 -12.83
N LEU A 152 4.98 -0.84 -11.55
CA LEU A 152 3.66 -1.20 -11.00
C LEU A 152 2.62 -0.19 -11.48
N THR A 153 1.40 -0.64 -11.77
CA THR A 153 0.28 0.22 -12.17
C THR A 153 -0.89 0.03 -11.20
N ALA A 154 -1.70 1.07 -10.96
CA ALA A 154 -2.88 0.97 -10.10
C ALA A 154 -3.91 -0.06 -10.65
N GLY A 155 -4.54 -0.82 -9.74
CA GLY A 155 -5.55 -1.83 -10.10
C GLY A 155 -5.00 -2.96 -10.97
N GLN A 156 -3.70 -3.28 -10.83
CA GLN A 156 -3.05 -4.29 -11.64
C GLN A 156 -3.34 -5.70 -11.10
N ALA A 157 -4.54 -6.19 -11.40
CA ALA A 157 -4.92 -7.57 -11.17
C ALA A 157 -3.98 -8.52 -11.90
N GLY A 158 -3.46 -9.51 -11.16
CA GLY A 158 -3.02 -10.74 -11.80
C GLY A 158 -4.19 -11.40 -12.54
N GLU A 159 -3.93 -12.07 -13.66
CA GLU A 159 -4.91 -12.96 -14.27
C GLU A 159 -5.19 -14.12 -13.30
N GLY A 160 -6.13 -13.89 -12.37
CA GLY A 160 -6.62 -14.90 -11.46
C GLY A 160 -7.10 -16.10 -12.26
N ILE A 161 -6.80 -17.31 -11.78
CA ILE A 161 -7.11 -18.57 -12.45
C ILE A 161 -8.64 -18.81 -12.49
N ALA A 162 -9.30 -18.10 -13.39
CA ALA A 162 -10.69 -18.28 -13.75
C ALA A 162 -10.86 -19.74 -14.17
N SER A 163 -11.72 -20.45 -13.46
CA SER A 163 -12.04 -21.85 -13.72
C SER A 163 -12.81 -21.96 -15.04
N LEU A 164 -12.05 -22.01 -16.14
CA LEU A 164 -12.55 -22.09 -17.51
C LEU A 164 -13.63 -23.19 -17.61
N PRO A 165 -14.87 -22.85 -18.02
CA PRO A 165 -15.90 -23.84 -18.24
C PRO A 165 -15.46 -24.82 -19.32
N ILE A 166 -15.31 -26.10 -18.97
CA ILE A 166 -14.97 -27.16 -19.92
C ILE A 166 -16.22 -27.51 -20.73
N GLU A 167 -16.51 -26.69 -21.75
CA GLU A 167 -17.51 -27.03 -22.77
C GLU A 167 -16.90 -28.03 -23.77
N PRO A 168 -17.53 -29.20 -24.02
CA PRO A 168 -16.88 -30.30 -24.73
C PRO A 168 -16.88 -30.10 -26.25
N THR A 169 -15.70 -29.84 -26.82
CA THR A 169 -15.47 -29.94 -28.27
C THR A 169 -15.46 -31.42 -28.72
N PRO A 170 -15.99 -31.73 -29.93
CA PRO A 170 -16.26 -33.11 -30.33
C PRO A 170 -15.03 -33.87 -30.85
N ASP A 171 -15.11 -35.20 -30.77
CA ASP A 171 -14.14 -36.17 -31.27
C ASP A 171 -13.60 -35.87 -32.68
N THR A 172 -12.30 -36.07 -32.86
CA THR A 172 -11.71 -36.44 -34.17
C THR A 172 -10.56 -37.39 -33.92
N ALA A 173 -10.84 -38.69 -34.05
CA ALA A 173 -9.87 -39.75 -33.79
C ALA A 173 -8.74 -39.80 -34.84
N VAL A 174 -7.53 -40.14 -34.39
CA VAL A 174 -6.42 -40.61 -35.22
C VAL A 174 -5.92 -41.93 -34.64
N ASP A 175 -5.47 -42.82 -35.52
CA ASP A 175 -5.35 -44.27 -35.30
C ASP A 175 -4.20 -44.70 -34.38
N GLN A 176 -4.33 -45.90 -33.79
CA GLN A 176 -3.34 -46.49 -32.88
C GLN A 176 -2.27 -47.29 -33.64
N THR A 177 -1.03 -47.28 -33.16
CA THR A 177 -0.18 -48.48 -33.27
C THR A 177 0.72 -48.61 -32.04
N ILE A 178 0.95 -49.86 -31.61
CA ILE A 178 1.43 -50.21 -30.27
C ILE A 178 2.92 -50.60 -30.29
N MET A 179 3.72 -50.07 -29.36
CA MET A 179 4.88 -50.78 -28.80
C MET A 179 5.06 -50.50 -27.30
N THR A 180 4.94 -51.57 -26.50
CA THR A 180 5.39 -51.71 -25.10
C THR A 180 6.92 -51.98 -25.07
N PRO A 181 7.67 -51.97 -23.92
CA PRO A 181 7.32 -52.11 -22.50
C PRO A 181 7.69 -50.84 -21.67
N VAL A 182 7.78 -50.75 -20.33
CA VAL A 182 7.98 -51.72 -19.21
C VAL A 182 7.20 -51.26 -17.96
N ASN A 183 6.93 -52.17 -17.01
CA ASN A 183 6.46 -51.83 -15.65
C ASN A 183 7.55 -52.15 -14.60
N VAL A 184 7.80 -51.22 -13.67
CA VAL A 184 8.56 -51.44 -12.42
C VAL A 184 7.89 -50.69 -11.27
N THR A 185 7.74 -51.35 -10.12
CA THR A 185 7.07 -50.78 -8.93
C THR A 185 7.92 -51.03 -7.69
N PRO A 186 8.38 -49.99 -6.98
CA PRO A 186 8.99 -50.12 -5.66
C PRO A 186 7.94 -49.95 -4.54
N THR A 187 7.95 -50.85 -3.56
CA THR A 187 7.07 -50.82 -2.38
C THR A 187 7.68 -49.97 -1.26
N ILE A 188 6.87 -49.15 -0.58
CA ILE A 188 7.25 -48.48 0.69
C ILE A 188 6.69 -49.28 1.87
N VAL A 189 7.47 -49.39 2.95
CA VAL A 189 7.14 -50.16 4.16
C VAL A 189 6.89 -49.20 5.33
N VAL A 190 5.83 -49.46 6.10
CA VAL A 190 5.48 -48.72 7.33
C VAL A 190 5.77 -49.58 8.56
N PRO A 191 6.51 -49.09 9.57
CA PRO A 191 6.70 -49.79 10.84
C PRO A 191 5.57 -49.52 11.84
N THR A 192 5.00 -50.58 12.42
CA THR A 192 3.97 -50.51 13.47
C THR A 192 4.57 -50.62 14.86
N ALA A 193 4.07 -49.85 15.83
CA ALA A 193 4.32 -50.03 17.26
C ALA A 193 2.99 -50.17 18.04
N SER A 194 2.98 -51.00 19.09
CA SER A 194 1.78 -51.39 19.83
C SER A 194 1.76 -50.80 21.25
N PRO A 195 0.59 -50.40 21.79
CA PRO A 195 0.51 -49.95 23.18
C PRO A 195 0.59 -51.12 24.18
N THR A 196 1.17 -50.86 25.35
CA THR A 196 1.06 -51.69 26.57
C THR A 196 0.82 -50.75 27.73
N GLY A 197 -0.23 -50.97 28.53
CA GLY A 197 -0.64 -50.06 29.60
C GLY A 197 -0.26 -50.54 31.01
N LEU A 198 -0.33 -49.63 31.97
CA LEU A 198 -0.40 -49.91 33.41
C LEU A 198 -1.22 -48.80 34.10
N ALA A 199 -1.90 -49.13 35.20
CA ALA A 199 -2.83 -48.23 35.89
C ALA A 199 -2.35 -47.83 37.30
N THR A 200 -2.87 -46.72 37.83
CA THR A 200 -2.77 -46.28 39.24
C THR A 200 -3.99 -45.41 39.57
N GLU A 201 -4.34 -45.27 40.85
CA GLU A 201 -5.70 -44.96 41.33
C GLU A 201 -6.01 -43.48 41.70
N THR A 202 -7.31 -43.17 41.67
CA THR A 202 -8.18 -42.25 42.48
C THR A 202 -7.52 -41.34 43.58
N PRO A 203 -8.05 -40.12 43.91
CA PRO A 203 -9.50 -39.82 43.86
C PRO A 203 -10.03 -38.40 43.49
N GLN A 204 -11.34 -38.42 43.23
CA GLN A 204 -12.36 -37.37 43.10
C GLN A 204 -12.40 -36.29 44.21
N PRO A 205 -12.86 -35.07 43.86
CA PRO A 205 -13.80 -34.29 44.69
C PRO A 205 -15.20 -34.18 44.05
N THR A 206 -16.24 -34.19 44.88
CA THR A 206 -17.66 -34.13 44.48
C THR A 206 -18.15 -32.69 44.35
N SER A 207 -19.11 -32.43 43.45
CA SER A 207 -20.08 -31.34 43.65
C SER A 207 -21.49 -31.79 43.26
N THR A 208 -22.51 -31.24 43.93
CA THR A 208 -23.90 -31.71 43.88
C THR A 208 -24.81 -30.62 43.33
N ALA A 209 -25.52 -30.90 42.24
CA ALA A 209 -26.59 -30.04 41.72
C ALA A 209 -27.96 -30.58 42.16
N THR A 210 -28.64 -29.88 43.08
CA THR A 210 -29.93 -30.30 43.62
C THR A 210 -31.09 -29.78 42.76
N THR A 211 -32.03 -30.67 42.43
CA THR A 211 -33.24 -30.37 41.65
C THR A 211 -34.10 -29.26 42.27
N SER A 212 -34.71 -28.42 41.43
CA SER A 212 -35.86 -27.58 41.82
C SER A 212 -36.88 -27.52 40.69
N ILE A 213 -38.08 -28.05 40.95
CA ILE A 213 -39.17 -28.16 39.97
C ILE A 213 -40.11 -26.95 40.12
N ARG A 214 -40.52 -26.34 39.00
CA ARG A 214 -41.80 -25.63 38.92
C ARG A 214 -42.44 -25.75 37.53
N THR A 215 -43.33 -26.74 37.43
CA THR A 215 -44.65 -26.71 36.78
C THR A 215 -44.85 -25.82 35.55
N ALA A 216 -45.14 -26.45 34.41
CA ALA A 216 -45.70 -25.80 33.22
C ALA A 216 -47.22 -25.56 33.34
N THR A 217 -47.73 -24.55 32.62
CA THR A 217 -49.17 -24.42 32.29
C THR A 217 -49.29 -24.06 30.81
N SER A 218 -49.70 -25.02 30.00
CA SER A 218 -50.14 -24.80 28.61
C SER A 218 -51.68 -24.87 28.55
N ILE A 219 -52.28 -24.03 27.70
CA ILE A 219 -53.72 -24.04 27.39
C ILE A 219 -53.85 -24.04 25.86
N PRO A 220 -54.75 -24.85 25.26
CA PRO A 220 -54.53 -25.37 23.91
C PRO A 220 -55.20 -24.57 22.80
N ALA A 221 -54.74 -24.81 21.57
CA ALA A 221 -55.46 -24.44 20.36
C ALA A 221 -56.76 -25.26 20.19
N THR A 222 -57.77 -24.65 19.59
CA THR A 222 -58.96 -25.33 19.07
C THR A 222 -59.19 -24.94 17.61
N THR A 223 -59.53 -25.93 16.78
CA THR A 223 -59.78 -25.74 15.35
C THR A 223 -61.27 -25.70 15.05
N SER A 224 -61.68 -24.79 14.17
CA SER A 224 -62.88 -24.94 13.36
C SER A 224 -62.74 -24.06 12.12
N GLY A 225 -63.25 -24.53 10.98
CA GLY A 225 -63.27 -23.79 9.74
C GLY A 225 -64.57 -24.05 8.99
N THR A 226 -64.88 -23.21 8.01
CA THR A 226 -65.88 -23.47 6.96
C THR A 226 -65.55 -22.57 5.77
N ALA A 227 -65.63 -23.12 4.56
CA ALA A 227 -65.51 -22.36 3.32
C ALA A 227 -66.87 -22.30 2.61
N THR A 228 -67.18 -21.17 1.98
CA THR A 228 -68.35 -20.98 1.10
C THR A 228 -67.92 -20.17 -0.13
N ALA A 229 -68.36 -20.57 -1.32
CA ALA A 229 -67.98 -19.98 -2.60
C ALA A 229 -69.20 -19.34 -3.32
N THR A 230 -69.15 -19.23 -4.67
CA THR A 230 -70.27 -18.91 -5.62
C THR A 230 -70.39 -17.41 -5.99
N PRO A 231 -70.61 -17.02 -7.27
CA PRO A 231 -70.07 -17.56 -8.54
C PRO A 231 -69.59 -16.45 -9.52
N SER A 232 -69.17 -16.84 -10.74
CA SER A 232 -69.02 -15.95 -11.92
C SER A 232 -70.31 -15.94 -12.78
N PRO A 233 -70.48 -15.00 -13.73
CA PRO A 233 -70.19 -15.37 -15.12
C PRO A 233 -69.51 -14.29 -16.01
N SER A 234 -68.89 -14.74 -17.10
CA SER A 234 -68.44 -13.96 -18.28
C SER A 234 -69.40 -14.23 -19.47
N PRO A 235 -69.39 -13.50 -20.63
CA PRO A 235 -68.28 -13.46 -21.61
C PRO A 235 -68.06 -12.00 -22.18
N THR A 236 -67.31 -11.66 -23.26
CA THR A 236 -66.96 -12.41 -24.49
C THR A 236 -65.80 -11.79 -25.31
N THR A 237 -65.10 -12.62 -26.09
CA THR A 237 -64.37 -12.37 -27.37
C THR A 237 -63.12 -11.46 -27.46
N GLN A 238 -62.02 -12.10 -27.88
CA GLN A 238 -60.86 -11.54 -28.59
C GLN A 238 -61.15 -11.44 -30.12
N PRO A 239 -60.30 -10.82 -30.99
CA PRO A 239 -59.15 -11.55 -31.54
C PRO A 239 -57.86 -10.74 -31.89
N ARG A 240 -56.71 -11.41 -31.70
CA ARG A 240 -55.50 -11.46 -32.55
C ARG A 240 -54.92 -10.15 -33.17
N GLY A 241 -53.84 -9.65 -32.56
CA GLY A 241 -53.06 -8.48 -33.02
C GLY A 241 -51.96 -8.69 -34.07
N VAL A 242 -51.02 -7.73 -34.10
CA VAL A 242 -49.75 -7.68 -34.86
C VAL A 242 -48.73 -6.79 -34.13
N THR A 243 -47.43 -7.04 -34.35
CA THR A 243 -46.30 -6.24 -33.84
C THR A 243 -45.87 -5.16 -34.85
N PRO A 244 -45.51 -3.94 -34.41
CA PRO A 244 -44.64 -3.06 -35.16
C PRO A 244 -43.31 -2.76 -34.43
N THR A 245 -42.20 -2.84 -35.16
CA THR A 245 -40.90 -2.27 -34.75
C THR A 245 -40.93 -0.76 -34.97
N THR A 246 -40.37 0.04 -34.05
CA THR A 246 -40.17 1.49 -34.25
C THR A 246 -38.73 1.90 -33.94
N THR A 247 -37.89 1.97 -34.97
CA THR A 247 -36.69 2.82 -34.96
C THR A 247 -37.12 4.28 -34.84
N SER A 248 -36.52 5.04 -33.94
CA SER A 248 -36.75 6.48 -33.81
C SER A 248 -35.43 7.25 -33.92
N THR A 249 -35.30 8.08 -34.96
CA THR A 249 -34.12 8.90 -35.22
C THR A 249 -34.07 10.09 -34.26
N ALA A 250 -32.89 10.44 -33.76
CA ALA A 250 -32.71 11.61 -32.90
C ALA A 250 -32.88 12.93 -33.67
N THR A 251 -33.67 13.86 -33.11
CA THR A 251 -33.57 15.31 -33.35
C THR A 251 -34.12 16.02 -32.12
N GLY A 252 -33.22 16.42 -31.22
CA GLY A 252 -33.54 17.21 -30.03
C GLY A 252 -32.40 18.18 -29.75
N THR A 253 -32.68 19.48 -29.75
CA THR A 253 -31.68 20.51 -29.46
C THR A 253 -31.30 20.44 -27.97
N PRO A 254 -30.00 20.39 -27.62
CA PRO A 254 -29.60 20.38 -26.22
C PRO A 254 -29.84 21.75 -25.58
N THR A 255 -30.86 21.83 -24.73
CA THR A 255 -30.88 22.82 -23.64
C THR A 255 -29.89 22.31 -22.60
N ALA A 256 -28.74 22.96 -22.46
CA ALA A 256 -27.76 22.62 -21.45
C ALA A 256 -28.24 23.05 -20.07
N THR A 257 -28.95 22.14 -19.37
CA THR A 257 -28.84 22.06 -17.92
C THR A 257 -27.44 21.50 -17.64
N ALA A 258 -26.67 22.18 -16.81
CA ALA A 258 -25.44 21.62 -16.29
C ALA A 258 -25.80 20.69 -15.11
N ASP A 259 -25.92 19.39 -15.39
CA ASP A 259 -25.43 18.42 -14.41
C ASP A 259 -23.91 18.60 -14.39
N ALA A 260 -23.38 19.05 -13.25
CA ALA A 260 -22.00 18.74 -12.91
C ALA A 260 -21.98 17.25 -12.52
N ASP A 261 -20.97 16.51 -12.96
CA ASP A 261 -20.88 15.08 -12.73
C ASP A 261 -20.72 14.83 -11.21
N GLU A 262 -21.79 14.41 -10.51
CA GLU A 262 -21.73 14.06 -9.07
C GLU A 262 -21.07 12.69 -8.89
N THR A 263 -19.82 12.56 -9.32
CA THR A 263 -18.97 11.40 -9.03
C THR A 263 -18.45 11.50 -7.60
N THR A 264 -19.01 10.70 -6.69
CA THR A 264 -18.40 10.46 -5.38
C THR A 264 -17.12 9.65 -5.56
N VAL A 265 -16.02 10.14 -4.97
CA VAL A 265 -14.70 9.51 -5.02
C VAL A 265 -14.46 8.75 -3.71
N SER A 266 -13.90 7.54 -3.76
CA SER A 266 -13.51 6.84 -2.54
C SER A 266 -12.25 7.47 -1.95
N ILE A 267 -12.20 7.60 -0.63
CA ILE A 267 -11.01 7.98 0.14
C ILE A 267 -10.88 6.99 1.29
N ASP A 268 -9.72 6.35 1.45
CA ASP A 268 -9.45 5.50 2.61
C ASP A 268 -8.76 6.34 3.71
N TYR A 269 -8.51 5.72 4.87
CA TYR A 269 -7.73 6.37 5.92
C TYR A 269 -6.26 6.53 5.50
N ASP A 270 -5.64 7.63 5.92
CA ASP A 270 -4.27 8.07 5.60
C ASP A 270 -4.04 8.47 4.12
N ASP A 271 -5.08 8.49 3.29
CA ASP A 271 -5.00 8.97 1.90
C ASP A 271 -4.93 10.51 1.81
N LEU A 272 -3.92 11.00 1.08
CA LEU A 272 -3.83 12.36 0.57
C LEU A 272 -4.44 12.42 -0.83
N PHE A 273 -5.53 13.17 -1.01
CA PHE A 273 -6.10 13.47 -2.33
C PHE A 273 -6.02 14.95 -2.68
N LYS A 274 -6.00 15.23 -3.98
CA LYS A 274 -5.97 16.58 -4.56
C LYS A 274 -6.99 16.69 -5.68
N GLU A 275 -7.79 17.76 -5.69
CA GLU A 275 -8.85 17.94 -6.68
C GLU A 275 -9.24 19.42 -6.83
N THR A 276 -9.89 19.78 -7.94
CA THR A 276 -10.45 21.10 -8.22
C THR A 276 -11.92 21.20 -7.81
N LEU A 277 -12.26 22.22 -7.03
CA LEU A 277 -13.65 22.58 -6.73
C LEU A 277 -14.14 23.65 -7.72
N ALA A 278 -15.23 23.33 -8.42
CA ALA A 278 -15.89 24.25 -9.35
C ALA A 278 -16.59 25.41 -8.61
N ALA A 279 -16.78 26.54 -9.30
CA ALA A 279 -17.44 27.73 -8.75
C ALA A 279 -18.91 27.45 -8.39
N GLY A 280 -19.23 27.46 -7.09
CA GLY A 280 -20.55 27.06 -6.58
C GLY A 280 -20.80 25.55 -6.57
N GLY A 281 -19.77 24.74 -6.87
CA GLY A 281 -19.83 23.29 -6.91
C GLY A 281 -19.69 22.62 -5.54
N VAL A 282 -19.80 21.29 -5.58
CA VAL A 282 -19.65 20.38 -4.43
C VAL A 282 -18.88 19.17 -4.93
N ASN A 283 -17.78 18.82 -4.26
CA ASN A 283 -17.09 17.55 -4.47
C ASN A 283 -17.45 16.60 -3.33
N ARG A 284 -17.61 15.32 -3.65
CA ARG A 284 -18.08 14.28 -2.73
C ARG A 284 -17.01 13.20 -2.54
N TRP A 285 -16.77 12.84 -1.29
CA TRP A 285 -15.87 11.75 -0.93
C TRP A 285 -16.60 10.74 -0.07
N SER A 286 -16.36 9.44 -0.27
CA SER A 286 -16.96 8.35 0.51
C SER A 286 -15.87 7.52 1.18
N PHE A 287 -16.06 7.18 2.45
CA PHE A 287 -15.18 6.26 3.19
C PHE A 287 -16.02 5.30 4.04
N GLN A 288 -15.46 4.13 4.39
CA GLN A 288 -16.11 3.19 5.31
C GLN A 288 -15.66 3.48 6.74
N GLY A 289 -16.61 3.68 7.65
CA GLY A 289 -16.37 3.87 9.08
C GLY A 289 -17.14 2.87 9.94
N GLU A 290 -16.65 2.60 11.14
CA GLU A 290 -17.25 1.69 12.13
C GLU A 290 -17.63 2.40 13.45
N PRO A 291 -18.49 1.79 14.31
CA PRO A 291 -18.92 2.40 15.57
C PRO A 291 -17.80 2.43 16.63
N GLY A 292 -17.05 3.53 16.67
CA GLY A 292 -16.00 3.77 17.65
C GLY A 292 -14.86 4.61 17.11
N ASP A 293 -14.63 4.57 15.79
CA ASP A 293 -13.61 5.32 15.07
C ASP A 293 -13.67 6.81 15.42
N VAL A 294 -12.50 7.47 15.51
CA VAL A 294 -12.38 8.90 15.75
C VAL A 294 -11.67 9.54 14.57
N VAL A 295 -12.43 10.15 13.66
CA VAL A 295 -11.86 10.68 12.42
C VAL A 295 -11.45 12.15 12.53
N TYR A 296 -10.39 12.49 11.81
CA TYR A 296 -9.97 13.85 11.52
C TYR A 296 -10.02 14.07 10.01
N ILE A 297 -10.59 15.18 9.58
CA ILE A 297 -10.65 15.55 8.15
C ILE A 297 -10.05 16.94 8.03
N SER A 298 -8.97 17.07 7.26
CA SER A 298 -8.30 18.35 7.00
C SER A 298 -8.34 18.68 5.51
N VAL A 299 -8.77 19.89 5.16
CA VAL A 299 -8.87 20.36 3.78
C VAL A 299 -8.12 21.68 3.63
N SER A 300 -7.15 21.71 2.71
CA SER A 300 -6.24 22.83 2.47
C SER A 300 -6.45 23.40 1.05
N PRO A 301 -7.36 24.38 0.87
CA PRO A 301 -7.66 25.01 -0.41
C PRO A 301 -6.61 26.04 -0.82
N VAL A 302 -6.53 26.35 -2.11
CA VAL A 302 -5.74 27.50 -2.63
C VAL A 302 -6.32 28.85 -2.19
N ALA A 303 -5.51 29.91 -2.23
CA ALA A 303 -5.91 31.28 -1.86
C ALA A 303 -7.12 31.87 -2.63
N SER A 304 -7.52 31.31 -3.78
CA SER A 304 -8.72 31.70 -4.53
C SER A 304 -9.98 30.91 -4.18
N LEU A 305 -9.86 29.89 -3.34
CA LEU A 305 -10.91 28.94 -2.99
C LEU A 305 -11.22 29.02 -1.49
N ASP A 306 -12.51 29.19 -1.20
CA ASP A 306 -13.10 29.26 0.14
C ASP A 306 -14.07 28.09 0.26
N VAL A 307 -13.93 27.25 1.29
CA VAL A 307 -14.65 25.97 1.39
C VAL A 307 -15.43 25.84 2.69
N SER A 308 -16.51 25.06 2.64
CA SER A 308 -17.13 24.49 3.84
C SER A 308 -17.16 22.99 3.70
N ILE A 309 -16.74 22.28 4.74
CA ILE A 309 -16.73 20.82 4.80
C ILE A 309 -17.89 20.31 5.66
N GLU A 310 -18.56 19.26 5.21
CA GLU A 310 -19.73 18.66 5.85
C GLU A 310 -19.57 17.14 5.85
N LEU A 311 -19.74 16.49 7.01
CA LEU A 311 -19.73 15.02 7.13
C LEU A 311 -21.17 14.53 7.35
N LEU A 312 -21.61 13.58 6.52
CA LEU A 312 -22.87 12.86 6.66
C LEU A 312 -22.64 11.43 7.17
N ASP A 313 -23.60 10.92 7.94
CA ASP A 313 -23.65 9.51 8.33
C ASP A 313 -24.20 8.58 7.22
N PRO A 314 -24.12 7.24 7.35
CA PRO A 314 -24.66 6.28 6.38
C PRO A 314 -26.19 6.30 6.16
N ASN A 315 -26.95 7.20 6.83
CA ASN A 315 -28.35 7.48 6.53
C ASN A 315 -28.54 8.82 5.78
N GLY A 316 -27.44 9.52 5.45
CA GLY A 316 -27.43 10.85 4.85
C GLY A 316 -27.72 11.99 5.84
N ALA A 317 -27.57 11.78 7.15
CA ALA A 317 -27.77 12.82 8.14
C ALA A 317 -26.45 13.53 8.50
N THR A 318 -26.44 14.87 8.46
CA THR A 318 -25.26 15.67 8.80
C THR A 318 -24.85 15.46 10.27
N LEU A 319 -23.67 14.89 10.48
CA LEU A 319 -23.03 14.84 11.80
C LEU A 319 -22.43 16.19 12.17
N VAL A 320 -21.70 16.80 11.23
CA VAL A 320 -20.91 17.99 11.49
C VAL A 320 -20.70 18.83 10.22
N THR A 321 -20.65 20.14 10.40
CA THR A 321 -20.29 21.11 9.35
C THR A 321 -19.22 22.07 9.89
N ARG A 322 -18.32 22.52 9.02
CA ARG A 322 -17.26 23.49 9.32
C ARG A 322 -17.13 24.52 8.18
N ASN A 323 -16.96 25.76 8.62
CA ASN A 323 -16.72 26.98 7.85
C ASN A 323 -16.28 28.02 8.89
N GLN A 324 -15.02 27.90 9.31
CA GLN A 324 -14.35 28.74 10.31
C GLN A 324 -13.21 29.59 9.71
N GLY A 325 -12.64 29.13 8.59
CA GLY A 325 -11.60 29.80 7.84
C GLY A 325 -12.15 30.83 6.86
N SER A 326 -11.35 31.08 5.83
CA SER A 326 -11.68 31.88 4.66
C SER A 326 -10.77 31.45 3.50
N GLY A 327 -10.90 32.04 2.32
CA GLY A 327 -10.15 31.63 1.12
C GLY A 327 -8.65 31.37 1.34
N GLY A 328 -8.21 30.15 1.09
CA GLY A 328 -6.82 29.70 1.29
C GLY A 328 -6.42 29.28 2.72
N GLN A 329 -7.36 29.23 3.66
CA GLN A 329 -7.15 28.72 5.02
C GLN A 329 -7.62 27.26 5.12
N VAL A 330 -6.95 26.48 5.98
CA VAL A 330 -7.29 25.07 6.23
C VAL A 330 -8.60 24.98 7.01
N GLU A 331 -9.51 24.11 6.57
CA GLU A 331 -10.71 23.69 7.31
C GLU A 331 -10.47 22.32 7.96
N ASN A 332 -10.92 22.16 9.21
CA ASN A 332 -10.74 20.93 9.98
C ASN A 332 -12.04 20.46 10.64
N ILE A 333 -12.34 19.17 10.52
CA ILE A 333 -13.19 18.42 11.44
C ILE A 333 -12.24 17.62 12.34
N ASP A 334 -12.06 18.06 13.58
CA ASP A 334 -11.21 17.38 14.56
C ASP A 334 -12.04 16.40 15.43
N GLN A 335 -11.49 15.22 15.72
CA GLN A 335 -11.99 14.25 16.71
C GLN A 335 -13.47 13.89 16.57
N GLN A 336 -13.94 13.63 15.36
CA GLN A 336 -15.33 13.27 15.09
C GLN A 336 -15.53 11.77 15.29
N SER A 337 -16.04 11.38 16.46
CA SER A 337 -16.42 9.99 16.72
C SER A 337 -17.54 9.51 15.80
N LEU A 338 -17.38 8.32 15.23
CA LEU A 338 -18.39 7.62 14.44
C LEU A 338 -19.25 6.72 15.36
N SER A 339 -20.44 6.34 14.89
CA SER A 339 -21.45 5.66 15.74
C SER A 339 -22.28 4.60 15.05
N MET A 340 -22.05 4.37 13.77
CA MET A 340 -22.69 3.35 12.93
C MET A 340 -21.63 2.77 11.99
N SER A 341 -21.87 1.56 11.49
CA SER A 341 -21.03 1.00 10.42
C SER A 341 -21.57 1.37 9.04
N GLY A 342 -20.67 1.59 8.10
CA GLY A 342 -20.97 1.78 6.68
C GLY A 342 -20.35 3.03 6.06
N GLU A 343 -20.91 3.44 4.93
CA GLU A 343 -20.38 4.48 4.06
C GLU A 343 -20.74 5.89 4.56
N TYR A 344 -19.74 6.68 4.93
CA TYR A 344 -19.85 8.07 5.34
C TYR A 344 -19.51 9.00 4.15
N GLU A 345 -20.25 10.11 3.96
CA GLU A 345 -19.94 11.11 2.92
C GLU A 345 -19.26 12.36 3.52
N ILE A 346 -18.13 12.78 2.94
CA ILE A 346 -17.53 14.10 3.13
C ILE A 346 -17.87 14.98 1.92
N LEU A 347 -18.55 16.09 2.16
CA LEU A 347 -18.96 17.05 1.13
C LEU A 347 -18.15 18.34 1.27
N ILE A 348 -17.32 18.64 0.26
CA ILE A 348 -16.52 19.87 0.19
C ILE A 348 -17.25 20.83 -0.74
N ARG A 349 -17.78 21.93 -0.18
CA ARG A 349 -18.67 22.87 -0.91
C ARG A 349 -18.00 24.22 -1.13
N SER A 350 -18.17 24.78 -2.33
CA SER A 350 -17.69 26.12 -2.69
C SER A 350 -18.44 27.21 -1.93
N VAL A 351 -17.72 28.01 -1.15
CA VAL A 351 -18.26 29.20 -0.47
C VAL A 351 -18.17 30.39 -1.43
N ALA A 352 -19.23 31.22 -1.45
CA ALA A 352 -19.35 32.44 -2.25
C ALA A 352 -19.18 32.29 -3.78
N ASN A 353 -19.24 31.08 -4.33
CA ASN A 353 -18.87 30.73 -5.72
C ASN A 353 -17.37 30.90 -6.03
N SER A 354 -16.50 30.73 -5.03
CA SER A 354 -15.06 30.61 -5.20
C SER A 354 -14.67 29.28 -5.87
N SER A 355 -13.46 29.20 -6.43
CA SER A 355 -13.01 28.02 -7.19
C SER A 355 -11.49 27.89 -7.18
N GLY A 356 -11.00 26.66 -7.28
CA GLY A 356 -9.57 26.35 -7.33
C GLY A 356 -9.29 24.92 -6.91
N ALA A 357 -8.01 24.58 -6.75
CA ALA A 357 -7.60 23.28 -6.19
C ALA A 357 -7.69 23.27 -4.65
N TYR A 358 -7.84 22.10 -4.07
CA TYR A 358 -7.61 21.81 -2.67
C TYR A 358 -6.88 20.47 -2.53
N ALA A 359 -6.21 20.28 -1.39
CA ALA A 359 -5.84 18.96 -0.91
C ALA A 359 -6.77 18.56 0.25
N ILE A 360 -7.10 17.28 0.38
CA ILE A 360 -7.80 16.68 1.52
C ILE A 360 -6.96 15.53 2.06
N VAL A 361 -6.97 15.35 3.38
CA VAL A 361 -6.53 14.12 4.05
C VAL A 361 -7.60 13.69 5.06
N LEU A 362 -7.82 12.38 5.15
CA LEU A 362 -8.70 11.71 6.12
C LEU A 362 -7.82 10.83 7.04
N LEU A 363 -7.89 11.06 8.34
CA LEU A 363 -7.04 10.41 9.35
C LEU A 363 -7.88 9.83 10.50
N THR A 364 -7.33 8.87 11.23
CA THR A 364 -7.88 8.30 12.48
C THR A 364 -7.16 8.88 13.72
N ASP A 365 -7.46 8.38 14.93
CA ASP A 365 -6.68 8.68 16.14
C ASP A 365 -5.46 7.77 16.37
N ASP A 366 -5.28 6.74 15.54
CA ASP A 366 -4.08 5.89 15.47
C ASP A 366 -3.20 6.12 14.23
N SER A 367 -3.53 7.07 13.36
CA SER A 367 -2.70 7.48 12.21
C SER A 367 -1.35 8.04 12.68
N GLN A 368 -0.24 7.37 12.34
CA GLN A 368 1.12 7.84 12.60
C GLN A 368 2.02 7.63 11.36
N PRO A 369 2.81 8.65 10.94
CA PRO A 369 2.87 9.99 11.51
C PRO A 369 1.62 10.83 11.18
N PHE A 370 1.21 11.70 12.11
CA PHE A 370 0.04 12.55 11.93
C PHE A 370 0.35 13.75 11.03
N VAL A 371 0.06 13.64 9.74
CA VAL A 371 0.26 14.74 8.78
C VAL A 371 -0.71 15.90 9.04
N THR A 372 -0.19 17.13 9.11
CA THR A 372 -1.02 18.32 9.36
C THR A 372 -0.84 19.39 8.28
N PHE A 373 -1.92 19.74 7.57
CA PHE A 373 -1.90 20.94 6.72
C PHE A 373 -1.71 22.21 7.57
N ARG A 374 -0.66 22.96 7.26
CA ARG A 374 -0.41 24.31 7.81
C ARG A 374 -0.85 25.43 6.87
N GLY A 375 -1.25 25.09 5.64
CA GLY A 375 -1.85 25.98 4.65
C GLY A 375 -0.96 26.19 3.42
N ASN A 376 -0.98 27.41 2.88
CA ASN A 376 -0.29 27.74 1.62
C ASN A 376 1.08 28.42 1.83
N ILE A 377 2.01 28.23 0.90
CA ILE A 377 3.28 28.96 0.76
C ILE A 377 3.46 29.45 -0.70
N ASN A 378 4.03 30.63 -0.89
CA ASN A 378 4.23 31.24 -2.22
C ASN A 378 5.73 31.30 -2.60
N TYR A 379 6.02 31.46 -3.89
CA TYR A 379 7.40 31.72 -4.35
C TYR A 379 7.95 33.02 -3.75
N GLY A 380 9.13 32.92 -3.13
CA GLY A 380 9.77 34.01 -2.37
C GLY A 380 9.23 34.21 -0.96
N GLU A 381 8.41 33.28 -0.46
CA GLU A 381 7.88 33.30 0.92
C GLU A 381 8.66 32.37 1.85
N SER A 382 8.55 32.63 3.16
CA SER A 382 9.07 31.75 4.21
C SER A 382 7.95 31.37 5.17
N ARG A 383 7.99 30.14 5.66
CA ARG A 383 7.15 29.61 6.73
C ARG A 383 8.03 29.12 7.87
N SER A 384 7.47 29.02 9.06
CA SER A 384 8.18 28.48 10.21
C SER A 384 7.20 27.91 11.22
N ASN A 385 7.49 26.71 11.73
CA ASN A 385 6.86 26.18 12.92
C ASN A 385 7.97 25.82 13.91
N ASN A 386 7.91 26.33 15.15
CA ASN A 386 8.94 26.10 16.17
C ASN A 386 8.62 24.88 17.05
N SER A 387 7.50 24.20 16.83
CA SER A 387 7.09 23.01 17.55
C SER A 387 6.06 22.22 16.73
N VAL A 388 6.54 21.22 16.00
CA VAL A 388 5.74 20.07 15.58
C VAL A 388 5.68 19.07 16.76
N ALA A 389 4.75 18.13 16.75
CA ALA A 389 4.68 17.08 17.76
C ALA A 389 5.74 15.98 17.49
N VAL A 390 5.84 15.00 18.40
CA VAL A 390 6.40 13.69 18.02
C VAL A 390 5.44 13.00 17.06
N ASP A 391 5.96 12.10 16.22
CA ASP A 391 5.18 11.26 15.31
C ASP A 391 4.20 12.06 14.42
N ALA A 392 4.60 13.23 13.91
CA ALA A 392 3.72 14.14 13.16
C ALA A 392 4.49 15.06 12.20
N ASP A 393 3.92 15.34 11.03
CA ASP A 393 4.58 16.09 9.96
C ASP A 393 3.78 17.32 9.51
N ASP A 394 4.46 18.33 8.95
CA ASP A 394 3.88 19.60 8.55
C ASP A 394 3.78 19.75 7.02
N MET A 395 2.55 19.79 6.49
CA MET A 395 2.28 19.96 5.06
C MET A 395 1.99 21.41 4.65
N TRP A 396 2.65 21.88 3.59
CA TRP A 396 2.47 23.19 2.96
C TRP A 396 2.18 23.07 1.47
N ASN A 397 1.08 23.66 1.01
CA ASN A 397 0.68 23.62 -0.39
C ASN A 397 1.19 24.85 -1.18
N PHE A 398 1.54 24.66 -2.46
CA PHE A 398 1.82 25.76 -3.39
C PHE A 398 1.30 25.46 -4.79
N ILE A 399 0.99 26.52 -5.56
CA ILE A 399 0.62 26.40 -6.97
C ILE A 399 1.87 26.59 -7.83
N GLY A 400 2.23 25.53 -8.57
CA GLY A 400 3.36 25.51 -9.50
C GLY A 400 2.94 25.36 -10.96
N THR A 401 3.80 25.79 -11.87
CA THR A 401 3.62 25.66 -13.33
C THR A 401 4.66 24.71 -13.91
N THR A 402 4.29 23.90 -14.90
CA THR A 402 5.22 23.02 -15.63
C THR A 402 6.38 23.85 -16.21
N GLY A 403 7.61 23.46 -15.88
CA GLY A 403 8.83 24.16 -16.27
C GLY A 403 9.28 25.28 -15.33
N ASP A 404 8.55 25.57 -14.25
CA ASP A 404 9.08 26.36 -13.14
C ASP A 404 10.25 25.58 -12.49
N VAL A 405 11.37 26.27 -12.23
CA VAL A 405 12.53 25.70 -11.53
C VAL A 405 12.52 26.20 -10.10
N VAL A 406 12.28 25.30 -9.15
CA VAL A 406 12.12 25.61 -7.73
C VAL A 406 13.35 25.23 -6.92
N THR A 407 13.56 25.93 -5.81
CA THR A 407 14.43 25.48 -4.72
C THR A 407 13.59 25.50 -3.45
N ILE A 408 13.42 24.34 -2.81
CA ILE A 408 12.73 24.19 -1.54
C ILE A 408 13.81 23.94 -0.49
N ARG A 409 13.77 24.67 0.63
CA ARG A 409 14.79 24.56 1.67
C ARG A 409 14.19 24.67 3.07
N ALA A 410 14.36 23.64 3.88
CA ALA A 410 13.99 23.59 5.30
C ALA A 410 15.25 23.64 6.19
N VAL A 411 15.17 24.29 7.35
CA VAL A 411 16.26 24.32 8.34
C VAL A 411 15.73 24.17 9.75
N ALA A 412 16.28 23.23 10.52
CA ALA A 412 15.85 22.91 11.88
C ALA A 412 16.02 24.10 12.85
N THR A 413 14.97 24.44 13.60
CA THR A 413 15.03 25.38 14.73
C THR A 413 15.47 24.68 16.02
N GLY A 414 16.43 23.77 15.93
CA GLY A 414 16.81 22.90 17.05
C GLY A 414 17.77 21.78 16.64
N SER A 415 17.48 20.56 17.11
CA SER A 415 18.33 19.39 16.94
C SER A 415 17.58 18.19 16.34
N GLY A 416 16.50 18.42 15.62
CA GLY A 416 15.84 17.35 14.84
C GLY A 416 16.63 17.05 13.57
N ASN A 417 16.50 15.81 13.09
CA ASN A 417 16.95 15.32 11.80
C ASN A 417 15.77 15.46 10.83
N LEU A 418 15.78 16.45 9.94
CA LEU A 418 14.62 16.79 9.12
C LEU A 418 14.49 15.85 7.92
N LEU A 419 13.25 15.63 7.49
CA LEU A 419 12.94 15.05 6.18
C LEU A 419 12.13 16.07 5.37
N LEU A 420 12.37 16.11 4.06
CA LEU A 420 11.70 17.04 3.15
C LEU A 420 11.22 16.31 1.89
N TYR A 421 9.90 16.10 1.78
CA TYR A 421 9.27 15.48 0.61
C TYR A 421 8.55 16.52 -0.26
N LEU A 422 8.64 16.35 -1.58
CA LEU A 422 7.81 17.04 -2.57
C LEU A 422 6.83 16.06 -3.20
N LEU A 423 5.53 16.39 -3.09
CA LEU A 423 4.42 15.66 -3.71
C LEU A 423 3.75 16.51 -4.79
N ASP A 424 3.49 15.93 -5.95
CA ASP A 424 3.02 16.62 -7.14
C ASP A 424 1.49 16.83 -7.17
N PRO A 425 0.90 17.46 -8.21
CA PRO A 425 -0.54 17.74 -8.27
C PRO A 425 -1.47 16.52 -8.21
N ASP A 426 -0.99 15.33 -8.58
CA ASP A 426 -1.73 14.07 -8.53
C ASP A 426 -1.53 13.35 -7.17
N ALA A 427 -0.83 13.99 -6.23
CA ALA A 427 -0.40 13.50 -4.91
C ALA A 427 0.69 12.41 -4.92
N ASP A 428 1.30 12.13 -6.07
CA ASP A 428 2.48 11.26 -6.16
C ASP A 428 3.73 11.94 -5.57
N PHE A 429 4.56 11.15 -4.89
CA PHE A 429 5.89 11.57 -4.43
C PHE A 429 6.84 11.73 -5.63
N VAL A 430 7.62 12.82 -5.68
CA VAL A 430 8.49 13.13 -6.83
C VAL A 430 9.92 13.59 -6.51
N GLU A 431 10.25 14.01 -5.28
CA GLU A 431 11.63 14.32 -4.86
C GLU A 431 11.76 14.38 -3.33
N GLU A 432 12.87 13.91 -2.79
CA GLU A 432 13.21 13.86 -1.34
C GLU A 432 14.53 14.59 -1.08
N ALA A 433 14.69 15.16 0.12
CA ALA A 433 15.98 15.52 0.68
C ALA A 433 16.13 15.00 2.12
N ASP A 434 17.26 14.33 2.35
CA ASP A 434 17.76 13.88 3.65
C ASP A 434 19.32 13.88 3.63
N GLU A 435 19.95 14.96 4.10
CA GLU A 435 21.41 15.08 4.27
C GLU A 435 21.92 14.51 5.62
N ASN A 436 21.04 14.01 6.51
CA ASN A 436 21.37 13.39 7.81
C ASN A 436 22.47 14.15 8.61
N SER A 437 22.34 15.47 8.77
CA SER A 437 23.41 16.36 9.24
C SER A 437 23.14 17.15 10.54
N PRO A 438 22.58 16.54 11.61
CA PRO A 438 22.24 17.23 12.84
C PRO A 438 23.49 17.60 13.69
N PRO A 439 23.46 18.70 14.47
CA PRO A 439 22.32 19.59 14.71
C PRO A 439 22.33 20.86 13.85
N ASN A 440 21.17 21.53 13.76
CA ASN A 440 20.85 22.60 12.80
C ASN A 440 20.79 22.08 11.35
N ASP A 441 20.12 20.93 11.20
CA ASP A 441 19.94 20.20 9.94
C ASP A 441 19.28 21.07 8.85
N GLU A 442 19.66 20.86 7.59
CA GLU A 442 19.31 21.72 6.45
C GLU A 442 19.00 20.87 5.21
N GLU A 443 17.71 20.72 4.92
CA GLU A 443 17.26 19.94 3.77
C GLU A 443 16.93 20.81 2.56
N ILE A 444 17.42 20.40 1.39
CA ILE A 444 17.37 21.20 0.16
C ILE A 444 17.01 20.35 -1.06
N ILE A 445 15.78 20.52 -1.56
CA ILE A 445 15.43 20.14 -2.93
C ILE A 445 15.84 21.31 -3.84
N ASP A 446 17.08 21.31 -4.35
CA ASP A 446 17.63 22.40 -5.17
C ASP A 446 17.40 22.20 -6.68
N GLN A 447 16.96 23.27 -7.35
CA GLN A 447 16.79 23.37 -8.81
C GLN A 447 15.83 22.33 -9.43
N TYR A 448 14.94 21.73 -8.64
CA TYR A 448 13.93 20.80 -9.15
C TYR A 448 13.03 21.48 -10.18
N THR A 449 12.80 20.83 -11.33
CA THR A 449 11.97 21.37 -12.41
C THR A 449 10.61 20.72 -12.39
N LEU A 450 9.55 21.49 -12.15
CA LEU A 450 8.18 20.96 -12.06
C LEU A 450 7.76 20.36 -13.40
N GLN A 451 7.44 19.06 -13.42
CA GLN A 451 6.90 18.40 -14.62
C GLN A 451 5.42 18.74 -14.84
N GLN A 452 4.70 18.97 -13.75
CA GLN A 452 3.24 19.17 -13.71
C GLN A 452 2.85 20.63 -13.40
N SER A 453 1.61 20.99 -13.67
CA SER A 453 1.02 22.30 -13.32
C SER A 453 -0.17 22.07 -12.39
N GLY A 454 -0.13 22.59 -11.16
CA GLY A 454 -1.18 22.32 -10.17
C GLY A 454 -0.73 22.52 -8.73
N LEU A 455 -1.38 21.81 -7.81
CA LEU A 455 -1.22 21.95 -6.36
C LEU A 455 -0.14 21.00 -5.82
N PHE A 456 1.09 21.48 -5.78
CA PHE A 456 2.19 20.76 -5.13
C PHE A 456 2.06 20.86 -3.61
N THR A 457 2.55 19.84 -2.90
CA THR A 457 2.64 19.80 -1.43
C THR A 457 4.10 19.58 -1.04
N ILE A 458 4.56 20.37 -0.09
CA ILE A 458 5.84 20.19 0.60
C ILE A 458 5.51 19.63 1.97
N GLU A 459 6.08 18.47 2.29
CA GLU A 459 5.96 17.84 3.59
C GLU A 459 7.30 18.03 4.31
N VAL A 460 7.25 18.41 5.59
CA VAL A 460 8.43 18.54 6.45
C VAL A 460 8.23 17.66 7.67
N GLY A 461 9.10 16.67 7.85
CA GLY A 461 9.03 15.66 8.90
C GLY A 461 10.33 15.49 9.69
N GLU A 462 10.43 14.39 10.46
CA GLU A 462 11.57 14.09 11.35
C GLU A 462 11.93 12.60 11.35
N ALA A 463 13.18 12.26 11.06
CA ALA A 463 13.59 10.88 10.79
C ALA A 463 13.63 9.95 12.02
N ASP A 464 13.79 10.50 13.22
CA ASP A 464 13.69 9.78 14.50
C ASP A 464 12.27 9.94 15.12
N PHE A 465 11.30 10.49 14.38
CA PHE A 465 9.94 10.86 14.79
C PHE A 465 9.88 11.79 16.03
N GLN A 466 10.94 12.54 16.31
CA GLN A 466 11.03 13.42 17.47
C GLN A 466 10.29 14.76 17.25
N SER A 467 9.96 15.46 18.33
CA SER A 467 9.36 16.80 18.22
C SER A 467 10.37 17.84 17.72
N PHE A 468 10.15 18.38 16.53
CA PHE A 468 11.04 19.32 15.85
C PHE A 468 10.44 20.72 15.68
N GLY A 469 11.18 21.56 14.97
CA GLY A 469 10.71 22.80 14.39
C GLY A 469 11.63 23.20 13.25
N TYR A 470 11.15 24.03 12.33
CA TYR A 470 11.84 24.35 11.09
C TYR A 470 11.53 25.78 10.61
N ASN A 471 12.40 26.31 9.74
CA ASN A 471 12.07 27.39 8.81
C ASN A 471 12.07 26.82 7.39
N LEU A 472 10.93 26.88 6.71
CA LEU A 472 10.77 26.46 5.33
C LEU A 472 10.82 27.68 4.40
N THR A 473 11.47 27.53 3.25
CA THR A 473 11.58 28.54 2.20
C THR A 473 11.33 27.92 0.83
N LEU A 474 10.63 28.65 -0.04
CA LEU A 474 10.30 28.23 -1.41
C LEU A 474 10.71 29.35 -2.38
N GLU A 475 11.73 29.10 -3.20
CA GLU A 475 12.17 30.01 -4.27
C GLU A 475 11.82 29.45 -5.66
N ARG A 476 11.76 30.33 -6.66
CA ARG A 476 11.73 29.99 -8.09
C ARG A 476 12.71 30.89 -8.85
N ARG A 477 13.44 30.33 -9.81
CA ARG A 477 14.40 31.03 -10.69
C ARG A 477 13.83 31.41 -12.06
#